data_AF-A0A350JJY6-F1
#
_entry.id   AF-A0A350JJY6-F1
#
_cell.length_a   1.000
_cell.length_b   1.000
_cell.length_c   1.000
_cell.angle_alpha   90.00
_cell.angle_beta   90.00
_cell.angle_gamma   90.00
#
_symmetry.space_group_name_H-M   'P 1'
#
loop_
_entity.id
_entity.type
_entity.pdbx_description
1 polymer ?
#
loop_
_entity_poly.entity_id
_entity_poly.type
_entity_poly.pdbx_seq_one_letter_code
_entity_poly.pdbx_strand_id
1 'polypeptide(L)'
;MEIKESHAQLVRLQDQFPSLNNIQFQGLHLWPFIRYNELERFKKQRYSHVDLPRRRVAPADSFIKRFVFKRRVSNSLNNLIDQHVGAPRIGFMSFGTSYYSEKVDGRVYNRHLDPFVEAVRKLVSRDVETVKIHPDKDRGLDMLHDATFLPMDAVKALAHYYFKPSTWHENEMSSFKENLLEMGLGAILDRSIGDLEDCLSMLPVAEMILKRLNLSHLFVVCFYDLEVLPFVVAAKKMGIKVIDIQHGKQGQIHHIYSHNPLVHQMKEMYPDVFWNWGKSSAEAIDVWFSDKSNSPMCIPGGNLFTQNWLNDDFEANYSGSTEISALVKRYG
;
A
#
# COMPACT_ATOMS: atom_id res chain seq x y z
N MET A 1 14.23 -15.14 16.46
CA MET A 1 14.77 -16.23 15.61
C MET A 1 14.08 -16.21 14.25
N GLU A 2 12.76 -16.07 14.22
CA GLU A 2 11.86 -16.12 13.04
C GLU A 2 12.16 -15.12 11.90
N ILE A 3 12.32 -13.82 12.19
CA ILE A 3 12.63 -12.81 11.15
C ILE A 3 14.03 -13.05 10.53
N LYS A 4 14.97 -13.64 11.29
CA LYS A 4 16.34 -13.90 10.82
C LYS A 4 16.39 -14.97 9.74
N GLU A 5 15.52 -15.98 9.80
CA GLU A 5 15.49 -17.07 8.81
C GLU A 5 14.92 -16.58 7.47
N SER A 6 13.78 -15.88 7.51
CA SER A 6 13.19 -15.27 6.31
C SER A 6 14.15 -14.25 5.67
N HIS A 7 14.80 -13.42 6.49
CA HIS A 7 15.81 -12.48 6.03
C HIS A 7 17.04 -13.18 5.44
N ALA A 8 17.54 -14.25 6.08
CA ALA A 8 18.65 -15.03 5.54
C ALA A 8 18.31 -15.72 4.21
N GLN A 9 17.06 -16.12 4.00
CA GLN A 9 16.61 -16.67 2.71
C GLN A 9 16.62 -15.60 1.61
N LEU A 10 16.16 -14.37 1.90
CA LEU A 10 16.27 -13.25 0.97
C LEU A 10 17.73 -12.95 0.61
N VAL A 11 18.61 -12.90 1.60
CA VAL A 11 20.04 -12.65 1.38
C VAL A 11 20.64 -13.76 0.51
N ARG A 12 20.32 -15.03 0.78
CA ARG A 12 20.76 -16.16 -0.07
C ARG A 12 20.28 -16.05 -1.51
N LEU A 13 19.02 -15.67 -1.73
CA LEU A 13 18.49 -15.45 -3.07
C LEU A 13 19.24 -14.32 -3.78
N GLN A 14 19.53 -13.23 -3.07
CA GLN A 14 20.27 -12.09 -3.59
C GLN A 14 21.72 -12.45 -3.93
N ASP A 15 22.39 -13.23 -3.08
CA ASP A 15 23.76 -13.69 -3.31
C ASP A 15 23.84 -14.69 -4.49
N GLN A 16 22.85 -15.58 -4.59
CA GLN A 16 22.75 -16.56 -5.68
C GLN A 16 22.42 -15.89 -7.02
N PHE A 17 21.60 -14.84 -7.00
CA PHE A 17 21.16 -14.11 -8.18
C PHE A 17 21.29 -12.59 -7.98
N PRO A 18 22.51 -12.03 -8.10
CA PRO A 18 22.74 -10.60 -7.87
C PRO A 18 21.92 -9.68 -8.78
N SER A 19 21.54 -10.17 -9.97
CA SER A 19 20.71 -9.47 -10.94
C SER A 19 19.27 -9.23 -10.47
N LEU A 20 18.76 -9.98 -9.48
CA LEU A 20 17.37 -9.88 -9.01
C LEU A 20 16.92 -8.47 -8.68
N ASN A 21 17.82 -7.67 -8.11
CA ASN A 21 17.48 -6.32 -7.69
C ASN A 21 17.15 -5.43 -8.91
N ASN A 22 17.86 -5.63 -10.02
CA ASN A 22 17.76 -4.79 -11.21
C ASN A 22 16.66 -5.24 -12.19
N ILE A 23 15.96 -6.32 -11.90
CA ILE A 23 14.87 -6.80 -12.76
C ILE A 23 13.71 -5.82 -12.64
N GLN A 24 13.34 -5.24 -13.79
CA GLN A 24 12.26 -4.29 -13.91
C GLN A 24 11.41 -4.57 -15.15
N PHE A 25 10.14 -4.18 -15.09
CA PHE A 25 9.25 -4.19 -16.24
C PHE A 25 8.38 -2.93 -16.18
N GLN A 26 8.32 -2.19 -17.30
CA GLN A 26 7.60 -0.92 -17.41
C GLN A 26 7.92 0.09 -16.28
N GLY A 27 9.20 0.17 -15.90
CA GLY A 27 9.69 1.08 -14.86
C GLY A 27 9.42 0.65 -13.42
N LEU A 28 8.76 -0.48 -13.19
CA LEU A 28 8.59 -1.05 -11.85
C LEU A 28 9.59 -2.17 -11.61
N HIS A 29 10.25 -2.14 -10.46
CA HIS A 29 11.16 -3.20 -10.04
C HIS A 29 10.38 -4.41 -9.51
N LEU A 30 10.88 -5.60 -9.81
CA LEU A 30 10.30 -6.85 -9.32
C LEU A 30 10.63 -7.11 -7.82
N TRP A 31 11.69 -6.47 -7.31
CA TRP A 31 12.24 -6.73 -5.98
C TRP A 31 11.26 -6.57 -4.80
N PRO A 32 10.39 -5.54 -4.74
CA PRO A 32 9.39 -5.43 -3.68
C PRO A 32 8.41 -6.62 -3.64
N PHE A 33 8.02 -7.15 -4.80
CA PHE A 33 7.13 -8.30 -4.92
C PHE A 33 7.81 -9.59 -4.44
N ILE A 34 9.09 -9.78 -4.78
CA ILE A 34 9.90 -10.91 -4.29
C ILE A 34 9.95 -10.91 -2.76
N ARG A 35 10.23 -9.75 -2.18
CA ARG A 35 10.25 -9.58 -0.71
C ARG A 35 8.90 -9.84 -0.08
N TYR A 36 7.83 -9.35 -0.68
CA TYR A 36 6.49 -9.63 -0.17
C TYR A 36 6.20 -11.15 -0.19
N ASN A 37 6.51 -11.81 -1.30
CA ASN A 37 6.20 -13.22 -1.50
C ASN A 37 7.01 -14.16 -0.59
N GLU A 38 8.28 -13.88 -0.36
CA GLU A 38 9.08 -14.66 0.60
C GLU A 38 8.58 -14.47 2.04
N LEU A 39 8.15 -13.26 2.42
CA LEU A 39 7.53 -13.01 3.72
C LEU A 39 6.23 -13.83 3.87
N GLU A 40 5.38 -13.80 2.85
CA GLU A 40 4.10 -14.54 2.85
C GLU A 40 4.31 -16.05 2.85
N ARG A 41 5.32 -16.54 2.14
CA ARG A 41 5.71 -17.96 2.16
C ARG A 41 6.12 -18.38 3.57
N PHE A 42 6.96 -17.59 4.24
CA PHE A 42 7.38 -17.86 5.61
C PHE A 42 6.20 -17.85 6.59
N LYS A 43 5.30 -16.86 6.50
CA LYS A 43 4.07 -16.82 7.30
C LYS A 43 3.22 -18.08 7.08
N LYS A 44 2.96 -18.48 5.83
CA LYS A 44 2.13 -19.66 5.50
C LYS A 44 2.71 -20.97 6.03
N GLN A 45 4.02 -21.17 5.94
CA GLN A 45 4.67 -22.38 6.47
C GLN A 45 4.45 -22.50 7.99
N ARG A 46 4.50 -21.38 8.70
CA ARG A 46 4.42 -21.33 10.16
C ARG A 46 2.99 -21.32 10.71
N TYR A 47 2.08 -20.61 10.06
CA TYR A 47 0.67 -20.52 10.46
C TYR A 47 -0.22 -21.58 9.79
N SER A 48 0.39 -22.64 9.25
CA SER A 48 -0.29 -23.78 8.61
C SER A 48 -1.25 -24.57 9.52
N HIS A 49 -1.38 -24.18 10.79
CA HIS A 49 -2.38 -24.68 11.74
C HIS A 49 -3.66 -23.83 11.81
N VAL A 50 -3.75 -22.73 11.06
CA VAL A 50 -4.99 -21.96 10.89
C VAL A 50 -5.45 -22.22 9.46
N ASP A 51 -6.52 -23.00 9.30
CA ASP A 51 -7.23 -23.13 8.03
C ASP A 51 -7.77 -21.76 7.63
N LEU A 52 -6.94 -20.96 6.94
CA LEU A 52 -7.45 -19.83 6.19
C LEU A 52 -8.29 -20.41 5.06
N PRO A 53 -9.58 -20.04 4.95
CA PRO A 53 -10.44 -20.58 3.91
C PRO A 53 -9.77 -20.32 2.56
N ARG A 54 -9.42 -21.40 1.86
CA ARG A 54 -8.96 -21.32 0.47
C ARG A 54 -10.04 -20.56 -0.29
N ARG A 55 -9.74 -19.34 -0.75
CA ARG A 55 -10.61 -18.58 -1.66
C ARG A 55 -10.76 -19.46 -2.91
N ARG A 56 -11.86 -20.20 -3.02
CA ARG A 56 -12.22 -20.89 -4.26
C ARG A 56 -12.53 -19.78 -5.25
N VAL A 57 -11.59 -19.49 -6.15
CA VAL A 57 -11.91 -18.77 -7.37
C VAL A 57 -12.81 -19.71 -8.16
N ALA A 58 -14.12 -19.43 -8.14
CA ALA A 58 -15.04 -20.13 -9.00
C ALA A 58 -14.55 -19.97 -10.45
N PRO A 59 -14.57 -21.03 -11.28
CA PRO A 59 -14.31 -20.86 -12.70
C PRO A 59 -15.27 -19.78 -13.21
N ALA A 60 -14.74 -18.80 -13.95
CA ALA A 60 -15.53 -17.69 -14.46
C ALA A 60 -16.47 -18.21 -15.56
N ASP A 61 -17.57 -18.85 -15.17
CA ASP A 61 -18.56 -19.35 -16.08
C ASP A 61 -19.52 -18.25 -16.52
N SER A 62 -19.58 -18.11 -17.85
CA SER A 62 -20.47 -17.32 -18.69
C SER A 62 -20.05 -15.88 -19.02
N PHE A 63 -19.88 -15.66 -20.33
CA PHE A 63 -19.75 -14.38 -21.02
C PHE A 63 -20.85 -13.38 -20.61
N ILE A 64 -22.04 -13.87 -20.24
CA ILE A 64 -23.21 -13.09 -19.82
C ILE A 64 -23.00 -12.49 -18.43
N LYS A 65 -22.41 -13.24 -17.47
CA LYS A 65 -22.02 -12.68 -16.16
C LYS A 65 -20.96 -11.59 -16.33
N ARG A 66 -19.99 -11.77 -17.24
CA ARG A 66 -18.99 -10.75 -17.57
C ARG A 66 -19.60 -9.49 -18.20
N PHE A 67 -20.62 -9.61 -19.04
CA PHE A 67 -21.28 -8.46 -19.67
C PHE A 67 -22.19 -7.67 -18.71
N VAL A 68 -22.97 -8.37 -17.87
CA VAL A 68 -23.77 -7.75 -16.80
C VAL A 68 -22.85 -7.10 -15.76
N PHE A 69 -21.73 -7.74 -15.43
CA PHE A 69 -20.67 -7.17 -14.60
C PHE A 69 -20.05 -5.93 -15.26
N LYS A 70 -19.74 -5.97 -16.57
CA LYS A 70 -19.23 -4.80 -17.30
C LYS A 70 -20.15 -3.59 -17.22
N ARG A 71 -21.47 -3.76 -17.41
CA ARG A 71 -22.45 -2.66 -17.32
C ARG A 71 -22.65 -2.20 -15.87
N ARG A 72 -22.73 -3.15 -14.92
CA ARG A 72 -22.86 -2.82 -13.49
C ARG A 72 -21.63 -2.08 -12.98
N VAL A 73 -20.44 -2.47 -13.44
CA VAL A 73 -19.18 -1.94 -12.94
C VAL A 73 -18.68 -0.72 -13.73
N SER A 74 -19.03 -0.54 -15.00
CA SER A 74 -18.87 0.76 -15.69
C SER A 74 -19.78 1.84 -15.08
N ASN A 75 -21.01 1.47 -14.71
CA ASN A 75 -21.88 2.34 -13.92
C ASN A 75 -21.37 2.46 -12.48
N SER A 76 -20.77 1.41 -11.91
CA SER A 76 -20.16 1.50 -10.59
C SER A 76 -18.93 2.39 -10.60
N LEU A 77 -17.98 2.35 -11.55
CA LEU A 77 -16.80 3.23 -11.55
C LEU A 77 -17.18 4.72 -11.59
N ASN A 78 -18.23 5.06 -12.34
CA ASN A 78 -18.78 6.41 -12.37
C ASN A 78 -19.57 6.77 -11.11
N ASN A 79 -20.14 5.79 -10.40
CA ASN A 79 -20.89 5.96 -9.14
C ASN A 79 -20.07 5.57 -7.89
N LEU A 80 -18.80 5.19 -8.04
CA LEU A 80 -17.98 4.53 -7.01
C LEU A 80 -17.36 5.58 -6.12
N ILE A 81 -16.95 6.65 -6.77
CA ILE A 81 -16.40 7.85 -6.18
C ILE A 81 -16.89 9.00 -7.05
N ASP A 82 -17.74 9.85 -6.46
CA ASP A 82 -18.15 11.10 -7.07
C ASP A 82 -16.92 11.97 -7.33
N GLN A 83 -16.89 12.61 -8.51
CA GLN A 83 -15.83 13.54 -8.82
C GLN A 83 -15.88 14.71 -7.84
N HIS A 84 -14.81 14.88 -7.06
CA HIS A 84 -14.68 16.01 -6.17
C HIS A 84 -14.24 17.25 -6.95
N VAL A 85 -15.00 18.35 -6.83
CA VAL A 85 -14.79 19.61 -7.56
C VAL A 85 -14.25 20.73 -6.64
N GLY A 86 -13.93 20.40 -5.38
CA GLY A 86 -13.41 21.35 -4.39
C GLY A 86 -11.87 21.37 -4.28
N ALA A 87 -11.40 21.94 -3.17
CA ALA A 87 -9.97 21.98 -2.84
C ALA A 87 -9.37 20.56 -2.75
N PRO A 88 -8.06 20.39 -2.99
CA PRO A 88 -7.43 19.09 -2.88
C PRO A 88 -7.64 18.46 -1.50
N ARG A 89 -7.97 17.18 -1.50
CA ARG A 89 -8.26 16.37 -0.31
C ARG A 89 -7.05 15.63 0.21
N ILE A 90 -7.11 15.24 1.47
CA ILE A 90 -6.16 14.29 2.08
C ILE A 90 -6.81 12.91 2.17
N GLY A 91 -6.20 11.92 1.53
CA GLY A 91 -6.66 10.54 1.55
C GLY A 91 -6.02 9.72 2.66
N PHE A 92 -6.79 8.81 3.24
CA PHE A 92 -6.36 7.83 4.25
C PHE A 92 -6.80 6.45 3.80
N MET A 93 -5.87 5.54 3.51
CA MET A 93 -6.17 4.27 2.86
C MET A 93 -5.62 3.09 3.68
N SER A 94 -6.46 2.09 3.93
CA SER A 94 -6.06 0.83 4.57
C SER A 94 -6.95 -0.31 4.11
N PHE A 95 -6.35 -1.47 3.85
CA PHE A 95 -7.07 -2.67 3.40
C PHE A 95 -7.19 -3.78 4.45
N GLY A 96 -6.78 -3.50 5.70
CA GLY A 96 -6.80 -4.45 6.83
C GLY A 96 -7.57 -3.96 8.04
N THR A 97 -8.89 -3.77 7.98
CA THR A 97 -9.65 -3.25 9.13
C THR A 97 -9.79 -4.24 10.28
N SER A 98 -10.11 -5.51 10.03
CA SER A 98 -10.51 -6.42 11.12
C SER A 98 -9.41 -6.65 12.17
N TYR A 99 -8.14 -6.66 11.76
CA TYR A 99 -6.99 -6.81 12.67
C TYR A 99 -6.54 -5.50 13.31
N TYR A 100 -6.81 -4.36 12.65
CA TYR A 100 -6.35 -3.04 13.09
C TYR A 100 -7.44 -2.23 13.77
N SER A 101 -8.65 -2.77 13.92
CA SER A 101 -9.77 -2.04 14.52
C SER A 101 -10.09 -2.46 15.95
N GLU A 102 -10.61 -1.52 16.71
CA GLU A 102 -11.22 -1.71 18.03
C GLU A 102 -12.63 -1.10 18.06
N LYS A 103 -13.33 -1.29 19.19
CA LYS A 103 -14.62 -0.66 19.44
C LYS A 103 -14.43 0.56 20.35
N VAL A 104 -14.79 1.73 19.85
CA VAL A 104 -14.87 2.99 20.59
C VAL A 104 -16.31 3.46 20.51
N ASP A 105 -16.97 3.65 21.65
CA ASP A 105 -18.40 3.98 21.74
C ASP A 105 -19.32 3.04 20.92
N GLY A 106 -18.98 1.74 20.89
CA GLY A 106 -19.72 0.73 20.12
C GLY A 106 -19.45 0.73 18.60
N ARG A 107 -18.74 1.75 18.09
CA ARG A 107 -18.41 1.94 16.67
C ARG A 107 -16.98 1.45 16.37
N VAL A 108 -16.73 1.09 15.12
CA VAL A 108 -15.45 0.55 14.66
C VAL A 108 -14.45 1.68 14.48
N TYR A 109 -13.30 1.57 15.14
CA TYR A 109 -12.20 2.53 15.11
C TYR A 109 -10.91 1.87 14.64
N ASN A 110 -10.31 2.34 13.56
CA ASN A 110 -9.03 1.85 13.05
C ASN A 110 -7.87 2.52 13.81
N ARG A 111 -7.14 1.72 14.61
CA ARG A 111 -6.04 2.18 15.47
C ARG A 111 -4.85 2.79 14.74
N HIS A 112 -4.75 2.64 13.42
CA HIS A 112 -3.64 3.19 12.65
C HIS A 112 -4.06 4.39 11.82
N LEU A 113 -5.25 4.37 11.21
CA LEU A 113 -5.72 5.47 10.37
C LEU A 113 -6.48 6.55 11.13
N ASP A 114 -7.43 6.17 11.97
CA ASP A 114 -8.38 7.14 12.56
C ASP A 114 -7.68 8.19 13.44
N PRO A 115 -6.62 7.87 14.22
CA PRO A 115 -5.86 8.90 14.94
C PRO A 115 -5.25 9.97 14.02
N PHE A 116 -4.83 9.59 12.80
CA PHE A 116 -4.29 10.53 11.83
C PHE A 116 -5.38 11.36 11.17
N VAL A 117 -6.54 10.76 10.87
CA VAL A 117 -7.71 11.49 10.37
C VAL A 117 -8.09 12.59 11.36
N GLU A 118 -8.15 12.26 12.65
CA GLU A 118 -8.43 13.21 13.74
C GLU A 118 -7.36 14.29 13.85
N ALA A 119 -6.07 13.91 13.84
CA ALA A 119 -4.96 14.85 13.93
C ALA A 119 -4.95 15.83 12.77
N VAL A 120 -5.12 15.37 11.53
CA VAL A 120 -5.13 16.24 10.34
C VAL A 120 -6.30 17.21 10.37
N ARG A 121 -7.51 16.74 10.69
CA ARG A 121 -8.71 17.60 10.82
C ARG A 121 -8.53 18.68 11.89
N LYS A 122 -7.82 18.38 12.97
CA LYS A 122 -7.55 19.35 14.05
C LYS A 122 -6.43 20.34 13.71
N LEU A 123 -5.34 19.89 13.08
CA LEU A 123 -4.07 20.62 13.05
C LEU A 123 -3.79 21.41 11.75
N VAL A 124 -4.48 21.11 10.65
CA VAL A 124 -4.11 21.64 9.33
C VAL A 124 -5.00 22.83 8.90
N SER A 125 -6.31 22.73 9.02
CA SER A 125 -7.34 23.79 8.93
C SER A 125 -8.71 23.12 8.85
N ARG A 126 -9.80 23.82 9.20
CA ARG A 126 -11.18 23.32 8.99
C ARG A 126 -11.54 23.14 7.51
N ASP A 127 -10.80 23.76 6.60
CA ASP A 127 -11.07 23.73 5.15
C ASP A 127 -10.43 22.53 4.43
N VAL A 128 -9.65 21.71 5.14
CA VAL A 128 -9.02 20.53 4.54
C VAL A 128 -9.97 19.34 4.65
N GLU A 129 -10.53 18.96 3.51
CA GLU A 129 -11.36 17.76 3.43
C GLU A 129 -10.50 16.49 3.48
N THR A 130 -10.93 15.54 4.30
CA THR A 130 -10.30 14.22 4.43
C THR A 130 -11.19 13.13 3.85
N VAL A 131 -10.61 12.11 3.23
CA VAL A 131 -11.34 10.91 2.83
C VAL A 131 -10.66 9.65 3.32
N LYS A 132 -11.44 8.81 4.00
CA LYS A 132 -11.00 7.47 4.36
C LYS A 132 -11.44 6.48 3.29
N ILE A 133 -10.54 5.62 2.84
CA ILE A 133 -10.74 4.66 1.77
C ILE A 133 -10.56 3.26 2.34
N HIS A 134 -11.62 2.46 2.30
CA HIS A 134 -11.67 1.11 2.84
C HIS A 134 -12.09 0.08 1.79
N PRO A 135 -11.70 -1.19 1.93
CA PRO A 135 -12.24 -2.25 1.11
C PRO A 135 -13.72 -2.49 1.41
N ASP A 136 -14.47 -2.86 0.38
CA ASP A 136 -15.91 -3.09 0.45
C ASP A 136 -16.35 -4.24 1.37
N LYS A 137 -15.42 -5.14 1.70
CA LYS A 137 -15.66 -6.20 2.70
C LYS A 137 -16.04 -5.64 4.08
N ASP A 138 -15.74 -4.37 4.32
CA ASP A 138 -16.03 -3.64 5.56
C ASP A 138 -17.30 -2.79 5.45
N ARG A 139 -17.98 -2.81 4.30
CA ARG A 139 -19.24 -2.08 4.10
C ARG A 139 -20.29 -2.59 5.07
N GLY A 140 -20.97 -1.67 5.73
CA GLY A 140 -22.02 -1.96 6.71
C GLY A 140 -21.52 -2.10 8.14
N LEU A 141 -20.20 -2.01 8.37
CA LEU A 141 -19.69 -1.74 9.71
C LEU A 141 -20.06 -0.31 10.12
N ASP A 142 -20.55 -0.17 11.35
CA ASP A 142 -20.74 1.14 11.96
C ASP A 142 -19.38 1.71 12.37
N MET A 143 -18.75 2.43 11.44
CA MET A 143 -17.43 3.06 11.59
C MET A 143 -17.55 4.36 12.38
N LEU A 144 -16.63 4.66 13.30
CA LEU A 144 -16.64 5.92 14.05
C LEU A 144 -16.47 7.13 13.12
N HIS A 145 -15.56 7.01 12.15
CA HIS A 145 -15.29 8.00 11.11
C HIS A 145 -15.73 7.50 9.75
N ASP A 146 -16.42 8.36 9.00
CA ASP A 146 -16.94 8.07 7.66
C ASP A 146 -15.86 7.56 6.70
N ALA A 147 -16.27 6.64 5.83
CA ALA A 147 -15.40 5.98 4.87
C ALA A 147 -16.07 5.85 3.51
N THR A 148 -15.27 6.07 2.47
CA THR A 148 -15.57 5.64 1.11
C THR A 148 -15.13 4.19 0.95
N PHE A 149 -16.07 3.33 0.56
CA PHE A 149 -15.80 1.91 0.39
C PHE A 149 -15.56 1.55 -1.09
N LEU A 150 -14.39 0.97 -1.36
CA LEU A 150 -13.97 0.50 -2.68
C LEU A 150 -14.17 -1.02 -2.82
N PRO A 151 -15.00 -1.50 -3.78
CA PRO A 151 -15.19 -2.91 -4.09
C PRO A 151 -13.99 -3.42 -4.87
N MET A 152 -12.91 -3.68 -4.16
CA MET A 152 -11.61 -4.05 -4.72
C MET A 152 -11.68 -5.25 -5.66
N ASP A 153 -12.49 -6.27 -5.36
CA ASP A 153 -12.65 -7.40 -6.27
C ASP A 153 -13.25 -6.95 -7.63
N ALA A 154 -14.19 -6.00 -7.61
CA ALA A 154 -14.76 -5.44 -8.84
C ALA A 154 -13.80 -4.51 -9.57
N VAL A 155 -13.08 -3.67 -8.82
CA VAL A 155 -12.05 -2.76 -9.34
C VAL A 155 -10.93 -3.57 -10.02
N LYS A 156 -10.43 -4.63 -9.38
CA LYS A 156 -9.42 -5.54 -9.93
C LYS A 156 -9.93 -6.23 -11.20
N ALA A 157 -11.14 -6.80 -11.17
CA ALA A 157 -11.69 -7.47 -12.35
C ALA A 157 -11.86 -6.54 -13.56
N LEU A 158 -12.19 -5.26 -13.34
CA LEU A 158 -12.18 -4.25 -14.39
C LEU A 158 -10.80 -3.92 -14.88
N ALA A 159 -9.86 -3.70 -13.96
CA ALA A 159 -8.47 -3.41 -14.26
C ALA A 159 -7.92 -4.45 -15.23
N HIS A 160 -8.08 -5.73 -14.88
CA HIS A 160 -7.71 -6.85 -15.74
C HIS A 160 -8.49 -6.99 -17.04
N TYR A 161 -9.66 -6.37 -17.17
CA TYR A 161 -10.47 -6.48 -18.38
C TYR A 161 -10.19 -5.34 -19.37
N TYR A 162 -10.10 -4.11 -18.87
CA TYR A 162 -9.90 -2.90 -19.67
C TYR A 162 -8.44 -2.56 -19.88
N PHE A 163 -7.61 -2.89 -18.91
CA PHE A 163 -6.18 -2.59 -18.86
C PHE A 163 -5.34 -3.85 -18.77
N LYS A 164 -5.93 -5.01 -19.11
CA LYS A 164 -5.11 -6.15 -19.53
C LYS A 164 -4.14 -5.60 -20.58
N PRO A 165 -2.84 -5.89 -20.47
CA PRO A 165 -1.89 -5.29 -21.37
C PRO A 165 -2.37 -5.52 -22.80
N SER A 166 -2.40 -4.45 -23.60
CA SER A 166 -2.73 -4.55 -25.04
C SER A 166 -1.90 -5.68 -25.65
N THR A 167 -2.30 -6.19 -26.82
CA THR A 167 -1.52 -7.26 -27.51
C THR A 167 -0.03 -6.95 -27.60
N TRP A 168 0.34 -5.67 -27.65
CA TRP A 168 1.73 -5.21 -27.62
C TRP A 168 2.43 -5.51 -26.27
N HIS A 169 1.81 -5.15 -25.15
CA HIS A 169 2.35 -5.44 -23.83
C HIS A 169 2.25 -6.92 -23.43
N GLU A 170 1.30 -7.68 -24.00
CA GLU A 170 1.22 -9.13 -23.83
C GLU A 170 2.46 -9.81 -24.44
N ASN A 171 2.94 -9.33 -25.58
CA ASN A 171 4.19 -9.79 -26.19
C ASN A 171 5.43 -9.38 -25.38
N GLU A 172 5.48 -8.14 -24.88
CA GLU A 172 6.57 -7.67 -24.01
C GLU A 172 6.65 -8.49 -22.71
N MET A 173 5.50 -8.74 -22.06
CA MET A 173 5.43 -9.54 -20.84
C MET A 173 5.77 -11.02 -21.09
N SER A 174 5.34 -11.58 -22.22
CA SER A 174 5.73 -12.95 -22.60
C SER A 174 7.24 -13.04 -22.80
N SER A 175 7.82 -12.09 -23.54
CA SER A 175 9.28 -12.01 -23.73
C SER A 175 10.02 -11.82 -22.40
N PHE A 176 9.47 -11.00 -21.50
CA PHE A 176 10.01 -10.81 -20.15
C PHE A 176 10.01 -12.12 -19.35
N LYS A 177 8.90 -12.87 -19.37
CA LYS A 177 8.78 -14.18 -18.72
C LYS A 177 9.73 -15.21 -19.30
N GLU A 178 9.89 -15.24 -20.63
CA GLU A 178 10.84 -16.11 -21.33
C GLU A 178 12.28 -15.82 -20.91
N ASN A 179 12.69 -14.54 -20.91
CA ASN A 179 14.02 -14.14 -20.44
C ASN A 179 14.28 -14.58 -19.00
N LEU A 180 13.29 -14.44 -18.11
CA LEU A 180 13.43 -14.91 -16.72
C LEU A 180 13.51 -16.43 -16.63
N LEU A 181 12.81 -17.17 -17.48
CA LEU A 181 12.91 -18.62 -17.54
C LEU A 181 14.30 -19.07 -18.00
N GLU A 182 14.86 -18.42 -19.03
CA GLU A 182 16.23 -18.68 -19.51
C GLU A 182 17.29 -18.40 -18.45
N MET A 183 17.05 -17.41 -17.58
CA MET A 183 17.90 -17.12 -16.41
C MET A 183 17.74 -18.14 -15.27
N GLY A 184 16.86 -19.13 -15.40
CA GLY A 184 16.52 -20.08 -14.33
C GLY A 184 15.68 -19.47 -13.19
N LEU A 185 15.12 -18.28 -13.41
CA LEU A 185 14.35 -17.51 -12.43
C LEU A 185 12.84 -17.64 -12.61
N GLY A 186 12.36 -18.03 -13.79
CA GLY A 186 10.93 -18.05 -14.13
C GLY A 186 10.07 -18.75 -13.08
N ALA A 187 10.38 -20.01 -12.75
CA ALA A 187 9.62 -20.77 -11.74
C ALA A 187 9.78 -20.24 -10.31
N ILE A 188 10.91 -19.61 -9.99
CA ILE A 188 11.19 -19.02 -8.66
C ILE A 188 10.35 -17.75 -8.49
N LEU A 189 10.19 -16.97 -9.56
CA LEU A 189 9.61 -15.64 -9.53
C LEU A 189 8.16 -15.57 -10.04
N ASP A 190 7.58 -16.67 -10.52
CA ASP A 190 6.24 -16.73 -11.14
C ASP A 190 5.18 -15.95 -10.35
N ARG A 191 5.11 -16.17 -9.04
CA ARG A 191 4.18 -15.43 -8.17
C ARG A 191 4.46 -13.92 -8.13
N SER A 192 5.72 -13.54 -8.06
CA SER A 192 6.13 -12.13 -8.03
C SER A 192 5.86 -11.44 -9.37
N ILE A 193 5.99 -12.17 -10.48
CA ILE A 193 5.64 -11.69 -11.82
C ILE A 193 4.13 -11.47 -11.91
N GLY A 194 3.32 -12.41 -11.43
CA GLY A 194 1.87 -12.25 -11.36
C GLY A 194 1.45 -11.04 -10.52
N ASP A 195 2.05 -10.85 -9.33
CA ASP A 195 1.75 -9.69 -8.49
C ASP A 195 2.15 -8.35 -9.17
N LEU A 196 3.23 -8.35 -9.96
CA LEU A 196 3.64 -7.19 -10.76
C LEU A 196 2.64 -6.93 -11.91
N GLU A 197 2.18 -7.96 -12.61
CA GLU A 197 1.14 -7.85 -13.64
C GLU A 197 -0.18 -7.29 -13.07
N ASP A 198 -0.58 -7.77 -11.90
CA ASP A 198 -1.75 -7.28 -11.16
C ASP A 198 -1.57 -5.81 -10.79
N CYS A 199 -0.40 -5.42 -10.29
CA CYS A 199 -0.09 -4.05 -9.95
C CYS A 199 -0.16 -3.12 -11.19
N LEU A 200 0.46 -3.52 -12.30
CA LEU A 200 0.45 -2.75 -13.55
C LEU A 200 -0.95 -2.59 -14.12
N SER A 201 -1.74 -3.68 -14.13
CA SER A 201 -3.14 -3.65 -14.59
C SER A 201 -3.98 -2.67 -13.76
N MET A 202 -3.68 -2.55 -12.47
CA MET A 202 -4.39 -1.67 -11.54
C MET A 202 -4.00 -0.19 -11.64
N LEU A 203 -2.83 0.16 -12.17
CA LEU A 203 -2.34 1.55 -12.19
C LEU A 203 -3.33 2.54 -12.83
N PRO A 204 -3.90 2.30 -14.03
CA PRO A 204 -4.79 3.28 -14.66
C PRO A 204 -6.07 3.50 -13.84
N VAL A 205 -6.55 2.46 -13.16
CA VAL A 205 -7.74 2.55 -12.31
C VAL A 205 -7.43 3.28 -11.02
N ALA A 206 -6.27 3.02 -10.42
CA ALA A 206 -5.79 3.74 -9.25
C ALA A 206 -5.61 5.23 -9.56
N GLU A 207 -4.96 5.59 -10.68
CA GLU A 207 -4.82 6.98 -11.14
C GLU A 207 -6.17 7.66 -11.33
N MET A 208 -7.13 6.98 -11.97
CA MET A 208 -8.49 7.50 -12.14
C MET A 208 -9.17 7.77 -10.80
N ILE A 209 -9.06 6.85 -9.84
CA ILE A 209 -9.65 6.98 -8.50
C ILE A 209 -9.01 8.16 -7.77
N LEU A 210 -7.68 8.24 -7.71
CA LEU A 210 -6.95 9.31 -7.03
C LEU A 210 -7.28 10.68 -7.63
N LYS A 211 -7.40 10.75 -8.96
CA LYS A 211 -7.79 11.98 -9.68
C LYS A 211 -9.22 12.40 -9.36
N ARG A 212 -10.17 11.47 -9.32
CA ARG A 212 -11.58 11.78 -8.96
C ARG A 212 -11.72 12.24 -7.52
N LEU A 213 -10.92 11.68 -6.62
CA LEU A 213 -10.85 12.11 -5.22
C LEU A 213 -10.13 13.45 -5.03
N ASN A 214 -9.46 13.96 -6.07
CA ASN A 214 -8.65 15.17 -6.06
C ASN A 214 -7.65 15.20 -4.89
N LEU A 215 -6.85 14.14 -4.71
CA LEU A 215 -5.95 14.05 -3.56
C LEU A 215 -4.66 14.86 -3.74
N SER A 216 -4.21 15.56 -2.69
CA SER A 216 -2.86 16.13 -2.59
C SER A 216 -1.91 15.23 -1.80
N HIS A 217 -2.45 14.51 -0.82
CA HIS A 217 -1.72 13.60 0.06
C HIS A 217 -2.47 12.27 0.18
N LEU A 218 -1.72 11.19 0.32
CA LEU A 218 -2.22 9.84 0.55
C LEU A 218 -1.47 9.20 1.71
N PHE A 219 -2.14 9.14 2.86
CA PHE A 219 -1.71 8.33 4.00
C PHE A 219 -2.13 6.88 3.77
N VAL A 220 -1.19 5.96 3.88
CA VAL A 220 -1.44 4.52 3.72
C VAL A 220 -0.97 3.78 4.97
N VAL A 221 -1.61 2.66 5.29
CA VAL A 221 -1.04 1.70 6.23
C VAL A 221 -0.44 0.56 5.45
N CYS A 222 0.84 0.26 5.66
CA CYS A 222 1.54 -0.83 4.98
C CYS A 222 1.64 -0.61 3.47
N PHE A 223 2.46 0.36 3.04
CA PHE A 223 2.62 0.73 1.61
C PHE A 223 2.91 -0.46 0.67
N TYR A 224 3.53 -1.52 1.19
CA TYR A 224 3.94 -2.71 0.44
C TYR A 224 2.86 -3.80 0.37
N ASP A 225 1.68 -3.58 0.96
CA ASP A 225 0.53 -4.45 0.74
C ASP A 225 0.15 -4.41 -0.75
N LEU A 226 -0.04 -5.58 -1.37
CA LEU A 226 -0.33 -5.69 -2.80
C LEU A 226 -1.65 -5.03 -3.21
N GLU A 227 -2.58 -4.78 -2.28
CA GLU A 227 -3.79 -3.99 -2.54
C GLU A 227 -3.54 -2.47 -2.47
N VAL A 228 -2.54 -2.03 -1.70
CA VAL A 228 -2.16 -0.63 -1.49
C VAL A 228 -1.16 -0.15 -2.54
N LEU A 229 -0.18 -1.00 -2.89
CA LEU A 229 0.97 -0.64 -3.71
C LEU A 229 0.60 0.02 -5.06
N PRO A 230 -0.44 -0.42 -5.80
CA PRO A 230 -0.83 0.25 -7.04
C PRO A 230 -1.26 1.70 -6.83
N PHE A 231 -1.90 2.02 -5.69
CA PHE A 231 -2.27 3.39 -5.34
C PHE A 231 -1.07 4.22 -4.91
N VAL A 232 -0.09 3.61 -4.24
CA VAL A 232 1.19 4.27 -3.91
C VAL A 232 1.90 4.67 -5.20
N VAL A 233 2.08 3.72 -6.12
CA VAL A 233 2.76 3.98 -7.41
C VAL A 233 2.03 5.04 -8.23
N ALA A 234 0.71 4.92 -8.37
CA ALA A 234 -0.11 5.91 -9.07
C ALA A 234 0.00 7.30 -8.43
N ALA A 235 -0.10 7.39 -7.09
CA ALA A 235 0.03 8.64 -6.36
C ALA A 235 1.40 9.29 -6.63
N LYS A 236 2.49 8.52 -6.54
CA LYS A 236 3.85 9.01 -6.80
C LYS A 236 4.01 9.54 -8.23
N LYS A 237 3.50 8.83 -9.23
CA LYS A 237 3.51 9.27 -10.64
C LYS A 237 2.71 10.55 -10.87
N MET A 238 1.62 10.73 -10.12
CA MET A 238 0.77 11.93 -10.17
C MET A 238 1.30 13.11 -9.33
N GLY A 239 2.43 12.95 -8.63
CA GLY A 239 2.97 13.97 -7.73
C GLY A 239 2.23 14.10 -6.39
N ILE A 240 1.32 13.19 -6.08
CA ILE A 240 0.61 13.11 -4.80
C ILE A 240 1.59 12.59 -3.75
N LYS A 241 1.67 13.27 -2.60
CA LYS A 241 2.58 12.89 -1.52
C LYS A 241 2.06 11.66 -0.79
N VAL A 242 2.92 10.65 -0.63
CA VAL A 242 2.57 9.39 0.03
C VAL A 242 3.23 9.29 1.39
N ILE A 243 2.44 8.96 2.41
CA ILE A 243 2.89 8.79 3.79
C ILE A 243 2.53 7.39 4.25
N ASP A 244 3.53 6.55 4.53
CA ASP A 244 3.32 5.23 5.12
C ASP A 244 3.24 5.35 6.64
N ILE A 245 2.03 5.18 7.16
CA ILE A 245 1.76 5.05 8.59
C ILE A 245 2.10 3.62 8.99
N GLN A 246 3.20 3.48 9.72
CA GLN A 246 3.64 2.17 10.15
C GLN A 246 2.69 1.56 11.18
N HIS A 247 2.47 0.26 11.07
CA HIS A 247 1.61 -0.53 11.96
C HIS A 247 2.43 -1.40 12.93
N GLY A 248 3.68 -1.01 13.19
CA GLY A 248 4.58 -1.75 14.07
C GLY A 248 5.99 -1.16 14.07
N LYS A 249 6.92 -1.83 14.76
CA LYS A 249 8.34 -1.45 14.82
C LYS A 249 9.12 -2.05 13.65
N GLN A 250 10.03 -1.27 13.07
CA GLN A 250 10.92 -1.73 12.00
C GLN A 250 12.31 -1.96 12.60
N GLY A 251 12.73 -3.23 12.64
CA GLY A 251 14.07 -3.61 13.09
C GLY A 251 15.08 -3.62 11.94
N GLN A 252 16.36 -3.74 12.31
CA GLN A 252 17.50 -3.79 11.37
C GLN A 252 17.43 -4.93 10.33
N ILE A 253 16.66 -5.98 10.61
CA ILE A 253 16.48 -7.14 9.73
C ILE A 253 15.05 -7.24 9.18
N HIS A 254 14.31 -6.14 9.16
CA HIS A 254 12.92 -6.16 8.68
C HIS A 254 12.87 -6.59 7.21
N HIS A 255 11.99 -7.55 6.91
CA HIS A 255 11.94 -8.24 5.62
C HIS A 255 11.74 -7.31 4.41
N ILE A 256 10.89 -6.29 4.58
CA ILE A 256 10.58 -5.32 3.52
C ILE A 256 11.62 -4.21 3.40
N TYR A 257 12.16 -3.70 4.52
CA TYR A 257 12.96 -2.47 4.54
C TYR A 257 14.47 -2.73 4.53
N SER A 258 14.93 -3.81 5.15
CA SER A 258 16.37 -4.01 5.38
C SER A 258 17.12 -4.52 4.15
N HIS A 259 18.43 -4.26 4.01
CA HIS A 259 19.28 -4.81 2.95
C HIS A 259 18.74 -4.55 1.53
N ASN A 260 18.24 -3.34 1.28
CA ASN A 260 17.75 -2.96 -0.04
C ASN A 260 18.69 -1.96 -0.72
N PRO A 261 19.64 -2.42 -1.56
CA PRO A 261 20.64 -1.54 -2.18
C PRO A 261 20.06 -0.61 -3.25
N LEU A 262 18.87 -0.88 -3.77
CA LEU A 262 18.30 -0.14 -4.91
C LEU A 262 17.17 0.81 -4.52
N VAL A 263 17.04 1.12 -3.25
CA VAL A 263 15.91 1.89 -2.75
C VAL A 263 15.80 3.26 -3.44
N HIS A 264 16.94 3.84 -3.84
CA HIS A 264 17.02 5.11 -4.61
C HIS A 264 16.57 5.00 -6.06
N GLN A 265 16.55 3.79 -6.63
CA GLN A 265 16.09 3.53 -7.99
C GLN A 265 14.58 3.23 -8.03
N MET A 266 14.00 2.84 -6.89
CA MET A 266 12.59 2.45 -6.76
C MET A 266 11.68 3.57 -6.25
N LYS A 267 12.02 4.85 -6.46
CA LYS A 267 11.33 5.99 -5.82
C LYS A 267 9.82 6.02 -6.02
N GLU A 268 9.34 5.52 -7.16
CA GLU A 268 7.90 5.45 -7.47
C GLU A 268 7.16 4.40 -6.64
N MET A 269 7.86 3.40 -6.11
CA MET A 269 7.28 2.31 -5.31
C MET A 269 7.42 2.53 -3.80
N TYR A 270 8.08 3.61 -3.39
CA TYR A 270 8.29 3.97 -1.98
C TYR A 270 7.51 5.25 -1.61
N PRO A 271 7.03 5.35 -0.36
CA PRO A 271 6.38 6.57 0.11
C PRO A 271 7.36 7.74 0.15
N ASP A 272 6.86 8.98 0.19
CA ASP A 272 7.69 10.16 0.47
C ASP A 272 8.10 10.23 1.94
N VAL A 273 7.28 9.69 2.83
CA VAL A 273 7.50 9.73 4.28
C VAL A 273 7.15 8.38 4.91
N PHE A 274 8.02 7.90 5.79
CA PHE A 274 7.71 6.87 6.76
C PHE A 274 7.39 7.51 8.12
N TRP A 275 6.18 7.29 8.60
CA TRP A 275 5.83 7.64 9.98
C TRP A 275 6.08 6.46 10.90
N ASN A 276 7.12 6.56 11.73
CA ASN A 276 7.57 5.49 12.62
C ASN A 276 7.15 5.74 14.07
N TRP A 277 6.92 4.65 14.81
CA TRP A 277 6.54 4.73 16.23
C TRP A 277 7.66 5.18 17.18
N GLY A 278 8.88 5.36 16.68
CA GLY A 278 10.00 5.82 17.50
C GLY A 278 11.32 5.88 16.75
N LYS A 279 12.29 6.51 17.40
CA LYS A 279 13.62 6.81 16.84
C LYS A 279 14.34 5.59 16.30
N SER A 280 14.39 4.50 17.06
CA SER A 280 15.08 3.28 16.63
C SER A 280 14.53 2.68 15.33
N SER A 281 13.21 2.77 15.11
CA SER A 281 12.58 2.29 13.87
C SER A 281 12.86 3.24 12.70
N ALA A 282 12.80 4.56 12.95
CA ALA A 282 13.16 5.56 11.94
C ALA A 282 14.61 5.39 11.50
N GLU A 283 15.55 5.29 12.45
CA GLU A 283 16.98 5.05 12.18
C GLU A 283 17.20 3.72 11.44
N ALA A 284 16.48 2.66 11.82
CA ALA A 284 16.60 1.37 11.15
C ALA A 284 16.19 1.42 9.69
N ILE A 285 15.16 2.21 9.34
CA ILE A 285 14.79 2.43 7.94
C ILE A 285 15.82 3.33 7.27
N ASP A 286 16.19 4.43 7.92
CA ASP A 286 17.06 5.49 7.41
C ASP A 286 18.45 5.00 6.98
N VAL A 287 18.99 3.97 7.64
CA VAL A 287 20.26 3.30 7.25
C VAL A 287 20.20 2.71 5.84
N TRP A 288 19.04 2.25 5.38
CA TRP A 288 18.89 1.67 4.04
C TRP A 288 18.72 2.72 2.95
N PHE A 289 18.52 3.98 3.35
CA PHE A 289 18.35 5.13 2.50
C PHE A 289 19.62 6.01 2.53
N SER A 290 20.64 5.56 1.78
CA SER A 290 21.98 6.18 1.76
C SER A 290 22.08 7.56 1.07
N ASP A 291 21.22 7.86 0.08
CA ASP A 291 21.11 9.16 -0.59
C ASP A 291 19.94 9.97 -0.01
N LYS A 292 20.24 10.89 0.91
CA LYS A 292 19.24 11.73 1.59
C LYS A 292 18.52 12.71 0.66
N SER A 293 19.07 13.03 -0.52
CA SER A 293 18.44 14.00 -1.44
C SER A 293 17.20 13.43 -2.12
N ASN A 294 17.08 12.11 -2.13
CA ASN A 294 16.13 11.36 -2.96
C ASN A 294 15.45 10.20 -2.24
N SER A 295 15.60 10.15 -0.92
CA SER A 295 15.04 9.12 -0.06
C SER A 295 13.76 9.58 0.64
N PRO A 296 12.88 8.65 1.00
CA PRO A 296 11.79 8.90 1.93
C PRO A 296 12.31 9.47 3.25
N MET A 297 11.60 10.44 3.80
CA MET A 297 11.90 10.98 5.11
C MET A 297 11.35 10.04 6.20
N CYS A 298 12.17 9.69 7.19
CA CYS A 298 11.73 8.88 8.32
C CYS A 298 11.44 9.77 9.54
N ILE A 299 10.17 9.83 9.97
CA ILE A 299 9.73 10.64 11.11
C ILE A 299 9.46 9.72 12.32
N PRO A 300 10.15 9.91 13.46
CA PRO A 300 9.87 9.17 14.69
C PRO A 300 8.67 9.76 15.45
N GLY A 301 7.52 9.87 14.78
CA GLY A 301 6.36 10.61 15.29
C GLY A 301 5.51 9.87 16.33
N GLY A 302 5.78 8.59 16.58
CA GLY A 302 5.12 7.83 17.64
C GLY A 302 3.87 7.10 17.19
N ASN A 303 3.24 6.38 18.13
CA ASN A 303 1.97 5.70 17.91
C ASN A 303 0.83 6.62 18.38
N LEU A 304 0.16 7.26 17.41
CA LEU A 304 -0.90 8.22 17.65
C LEU A 304 -2.08 7.65 18.44
N PHE A 305 -2.41 6.38 18.24
CA PHE A 305 -3.45 5.72 19.01
C PHE A 305 -3.08 5.66 20.48
N THR A 306 -1.92 5.11 20.83
CA THR A 306 -1.48 5.03 22.23
C THR A 306 -1.31 6.42 22.86
N GLN A 307 -0.86 7.41 22.10
CA GLN A 307 -0.76 8.79 22.58
C GLN A 307 -2.13 9.39 22.93
N ASN A 308 -3.16 9.11 22.13
CA ASN A 308 -4.53 9.57 22.42
C ASN A 308 -5.11 8.93 23.68
N TRP A 309 -4.69 7.71 24.04
CA TRP A 309 -5.14 7.04 25.28
C TRP A 309 -4.44 7.56 26.55
N LEU A 310 -3.23 8.09 26.43
CA LEU A 310 -2.43 8.52 27.58
C LEU A 310 -2.67 9.98 27.98
N ASN A 311 -3.25 10.79 27.09
CA ASN A 311 -3.41 12.24 27.28
C ASN A 311 -4.88 12.62 27.10
N ASP A 312 -5.53 13.07 28.19
CA ASP A 312 -6.89 13.65 28.14
C ASP A 312 -6.92 14.98 27.35
N ASP A 313 -5.77 15.64 27.15
CA ASP A 313 -5.62 16.86 26.35
C ASP A 313 -4.77 16.63 25.09
N PHE A 314 -5.46 16.57 23.94
CA PHE A 314 -4.87 16.31 22.62
C PHE A 314 -3.85 17.38 22.18
N GLU A 315 -4.00 18.64 22.60
CA GLU A 315 -3.18 19.76 22.13
C GLU A 315 -1.86 19.97 22.89
N ALA A 316 -1.82 19.63 24.19
CA ALA A 316 -0.73 20.09 25.06
C ALA A 316 0.57 19.26 24.96
N ASN A 317 0.51 18.00 24.51
CA ASN A 317 1.62 17.04 24.71
C ASN A 317 2.01 16.22 23.48
N TYR A 318 1.55 16.59 22.28
CA TYR A 318 1.80 15.80 21.09
C TYR A 318 3.16 16.12 20.46
N SER A 319 4.15 15.24 20.65
CA SER A 319 5.45 15.34 19.97
C SER A 319 5.40 15.03 18.46
N GLY A 320 4.20 14.84 17.90
CA GLY A 320 3.96 14.59 16.47
C GLY A 320 3.09 15.66 15.80
N SER A 321 2.56 16.66 16.53
CA SER A 321 1.53 17.57 16.00
C SER A 321 2.19 18.63 15.14
N THR A 322 3.38 19.06 15.58
CA THR A 322 4.28 19.90 14.79
C THR A 322 4.69 19.18 13.51
N GLU A 323 4.95 17.88 13.56
CA GLU A 323 5.40 17.05 12.44
C GLU A 323 4.26 16.79 11.46
N ILE A 324 3.04 16.52 11.92
CA ILE A 324 1.86 16.37 11.04
C ILE A 324 1.51 17.72 10.41
N SER A 325 1.46 18.79 11.20
CA SER A 325 1.17 20.13 10.68
C SER A 325 2.26 20.57 9.70
N ALA A 326 3.53 20.32 10.00
CA ALA A 326 4.65 20.59 9.10
C ALA A 326 4.60 19.71 7.86
N LEU A 327 4.27 18.42 7.97
CA LEU A 327 4.15 17.53 6.83
C LEU A 327 3.07 18.03 5.88
N VAL A 328 1.90 18.39 6.40
CA VAL A 328 0.81 18.83 5.54
C VAL A 328 1.02 20.25 5.02
N LYS A 329 1.57 21.19 5.82
CA LYS A 329 1.85 22.57 5.40
C LYS A 329 3.08 22.72 4.49
N ARG A 330 4.06 21.82 4.59
CA ARG A 330 5.27 21.85 3.74
C ARG A 330 4.97 21.42 2.30
N TYR A 331 3.83 20.77 2.07
CA TYR A 331 3.51 20.14 0.80
C TYR A 331 2.08 20.40 0.27
N GLY A 332 1.27 21.18 1.00
CA GLY A 332 0.02 21.79 0.52
C GLY A 332 0.22 23.27 0.25
#